data_AF-A0AAD7CXT1-F1
#
_entry.id   AF-A0AAD7CXT1-F1
#
_cell.length_a   1.000
_cell.length_b   1.000
_cell.length_c   1.000
_cell.angle_alpha   90.00
_cell.angle_beta   90.00
_cell.angle_gamma   90.00
#
_symmetry.space_group_name_H-M   'P 1'
#
loop_
_entity.id
_entity.type
_entity.pdbx_description
1 polymer ?
#
loop_
_entity_poly.entity_id
_entity_poly.type
_entity_poly.pdbx_seq_one_letter_code
_entity_poly.pdbx_strand_id
1 'polypeptide(L)'
;MFLPTLVKATGVAVSPLPPPSGLGPFYCSMESKLKTPTCNRCKTRKIRCDGSSSCHMCTTAGASCEYDNDSKDDHSMSELRKGAACLACQRKKKVGAIFGENMQTATLLALYFFNKGDIARSHSILRTASQIVLNHNLDTTMLYPEPPVPTKAMSTAFKPTLATRAEEGQAVLSQLIYLDLSQRVLLQLPSVIDPQVYAHFRTSITTHCISTLTETSQHPSRNQLRANTATVFEGQNSRANI
;
A
#
# COMPACT_ATOMS: atom_id res chain seq x y z
N MET A 1 24.08 2.02 35.61
CA MET A 1 22.80 2.35 36.28
C MET A 1 22.45 3.78 35.90
N PHE A 2 21.63 3.97 34.86
CA PHE A 2 21.18 5.30 34.44
C PHE A 2 19.76 5.51 34.98
N LEU A 3 19.63 6.46 35.91
CA LEU A 3 18.34 6.89 36.44
C LEU A 3 17.62 7.76 35.41
N PRO A 4 16.34 7.53 35.11
CA PRO A 4 15.58 8.42 34.25
C PRO A 4 15.19 9.69 35.02
N THR A 5 15.63 10.84 34.50
CA THR A 5 15.28 12.16 34.99
C THR A 5 13.80 12.42 34.75
N LEU A 6 13.05 12.64 35.83
CA LEU A 6 11.63 12.94 35.82
C LEU A 6 11.42 14.37 35.29
N VAL A 7 11.13 14.50 33.99
CA VAL A 7 10.81 15.78 33.36
C VAL A 7 9.41 16.20 33.81
N LYS A 8 9.36 17.27 34.60
CA LYS A 8 8.13 17.90 35.09
C LYS A 8 7.40 18.55 33.90
N ALA A 9 6.29 17.94 33.49
CA ALA A 9 5.43 18.46 32.43
C ALA A 9 4.80 19.78 32.88
N THR A 10 5.36 20.91 32.44
CA THR A 10 4.71 22.21 32.53
C THR A 10 3.61 22.25 31.48
N GLY A 11 2.36 22.16 31.93
CA GLY A 11 1.18 22.36 31.11
C GLY A 11 1.13 23.79 30.60
N VAL A 12 1.70 24.02 29.42
CA VAL A 12 1.41 25.20 28.62
C VAL A 12 0.05 24.96 27.98
N ALA A 13 -0.95 25.73 28.40
CA ALA A 13 -2.26 25.74 27.77
C ALA A 13 -2.10 26.23 26.32
N VAL A 14 -1.98 25.30 25.39
CA VAL A 14 -2.00 25.60 23.95
C VAL A 14 -3.45 25.93 23.61
N SER A 15 -3.71 27.20 23.34
CA SER A 15 -5.00 27.65 22.82
C SER A 15 -5.34 26.85 21.56
N PRO A 16 -6.59 26.36 21.42
CA PRO A 16 -7.01 25.63 20.23
C PRO A 16 -6.77 26.50 19.00
N LEU A 17 -5.91 26.05 18.10
CA LEU A 17 -5.74 26.68 16.80
C LEU A 17 -7.10 26.66 16.07
N PRO A 18 -7.51 27.76 15.43
CA PRO A 18 -8.68 27.76 14.58
C PRO A 18 -8.50 26.71 13.48
N PRO A 19 -9.55 25.95 13.12
CA PRO A 19 -9.47 24.96 12.05
C PRO A 19 -8.98 25.65 10.77
N PRO A 20 -8.07 25.03 10.00
CA PRO A 20 -7.60 25.58 8.74
C PRO A 20 -8.78 25.72 7.78
N SER A 21 -9.31 26.94 7.72
CA SER A 21 -10.39 27.33 6.83
C SER A 21 -9.78 27.52 5.44
N GLY A 22 -9.51 26.43 4.72
CA GLY A 22 -8.85 26.56 3.42
C GLY A 22 -8.38 25.31 2.70
N LEU A 23 -8.66 24.10 3.19
CA LEU A 23 -8.44 22.88 2.41
C LEU A 23 -9.78 22.21 2.19
N GLY A 24 -10.54 22.80 1.27
CA GLY A 24 -11.58 22.04 0.60
C GLY A 24 -10.95 20.76 0.04
N PRO A 25 -11.64 19.61 0.09
CA PRO A 25 -11.17 18.43 -0.59
C PRO A 25 -10.90 18.80 -2.04
N PHE A 26 -9.64 18.70 -2.46
CA PHE A 26 -9.29 18.56 -3.86
C PHE A 26 -9.88 17.21 -4.30
N TYR A 27 -11.20 17.18 -4.52
CA TYR A 27 -11.74 16.29 -5.50
C TYR A 27 -11.00 16.65 -6.78
N CYS A 28 -10.08 15.78 -7.20
CA CYS A 28 -9.75 15.67 -8.60
C CYS A 28 -11.10 15.47 -9.29
N SER A 29 -11.67 16.57 -9.78
CA SER A 29 -12.83 16.53 -10.65
C SER A 29 -12.48 15.53 -11.72
N MET A 30 -13.10 14.36 -11.66
CA MET A 30 -13.09 13.36 -12.73
C MET A 30 -13.97 13.88 -13.86
N GLU A 31 -13.84 15.17 -14.17
CA GLU A 31 -14.19 15.73 -15.45
C GLU A 31 -13.34 14.94 -16.41
N SER A 32 -13.98 13.99 -17.07
CA SER A 32 -13.40 13.17 -18.10
C SER A 32 -12.74 14.15 -19.05
N LYS A 33 -11.41 14.28 -18.95
CA LYS A 33 -10.59 15.04 -19.88
C LYS A 33 -10.79 14.37 -21.23
N LEU A 34 -11.87 14.76 -21.91
CA LEU A 34 -12.09 14.48 -23.30
C LEU A 34 -10.79 14.91 -23.96
N LYS A 35 -10.11 13.93 -24.56
CA LYS A 35 -8.81 14.17 -25.18
C LYS A 35 -9.02 15.30 -26.16
N THR A 36 -8.47 16.48 -25.86
CA THR A 36 -8.53 17.62 -26.74
C THR A 36 -7.88 17.21 -28.07
N PRO A 37 -8.59 17.35 -29.20
CA PRO A 37 -8.04 16.96 -30.49
C PRO A 37 -6.72 17.71 -30.72
N THR A 38 -5.71 16.99 -31.18
CA THR A 38 -4.38 17.55 -31.48
C THR A 38 -4.30 17.77 -32.97
N CYS A 39 -3.98 18.99 -33.42
CA CYS A 39 -3.84 19.27 -34.85
C CYS A 39 -2.70 18.46 -35.49
N ASN A 40 -2.74 18.30 -36.81
CA ASN A 40 -1.81 17.45 -37.54
C ASN A 40 -0.34 17.89 -37.37
N ARG A 41 -0.09 19.20 -37.35
CA ARG A 41 1.27 19.74 -37.16
C ARG A 41 1.83 19.43 -35.77
N CYS A 42 1.05 19.67 -34.72
CA CYS A 42 1.47 19.39 -33.34
C CYS A 42 1.66 17.89 -33.12
N LYS A 43 0.79 17.07 -33.72
CA LYS A 43 0.88 15.60 -33.72
C LYS A 43 2.18 15.11 -34.37
N THR A 44 2.50 15.58 -35.57
CA THR A 44 3.74 15.21 -36.29
C THR A 44 4.99 15.65 -35.55
N ARG A 45 4.98 16.82 -34.91
CA ARG A 45 6.09 17.33 -34.11
C ARG A 45 6.15 16.79 -32.68
N LYS A 46 5.15 16.00 -32.27
CA LYS A 46 4.97 15.47 -30.90
C LYS A 46 5.04 16.57 -29.82
N ILE A 47 4.47 17.74 -30.12
CA ILE A 47 4.36 18.87 -29.18
C ILE A 47 2.93 19.00 -28.64
N ARG A 48 2.78 19.67 -27.49
CA ARG A 48 1.47 19.86 -26.86
C ARG A 48 0.62 20.84 -27.67
N CYS A 49 -0.62 20.44 -27.97
CA CYS A 49 -1.63 21.29 -28.62
C CYS A 49 -2.66 21.73 -27.57
N ASP A 50 -3.11 22.97 -27.66
CA ASP A 50 -4.15 23.60 -26.84
C ASP A 50 -5.58 23.36 -27.37
N GLY A 51 -5.73 22.93 -28.63
CA GLY A 51 -7.00 22.50 -29.21
C GLY A 51 -7.95 23.64 -29.62
N SER A 52 -7.47 24.89 -29.68
CA SER A 52 -8.24 26.01 -30.24
C SER A 52 -8.35 25.90 -31.77
N SER A 53 -9.27 26.64 -32.39
CA SER A 53 -9.46 26.66 -33.86
C SER A 53 -8.16 26.95 -34.62
N SER A 54 -7.27 27.76 -34.04
CA SER A 54 -5.88 27.92 -34.46
C SER A 54 -4.98 27.83 -33.22
N CYS A 55 -4.38 26.65 -33.02
CA CYS A 55 -3.54 26.41 -31.84
C CYS A 55 -2.41 27.44 -31.72
N HIS A 56 -2.09 27.88 -30.49
CA HIS A 56 -1.08 28.92 -30.26
C HIS A 56 0.24 28.60 -30.97
N MET A 57 0.65 27.33 -30.98
CA MET A 57 1.89 26.90 -31.64
C MET A 57 1.84 27.07 -33.16
N CYS A 58 0.70 26.84 -33.80
CA CYS A 58 0.56 27.05 -35.24
C CYS A 58 0.52 28.54 -35.58
N THR A 59 -0.17 29.34 -34.77
CA THR A 59 -0.26 30.80 -34.93
C THR A 59 1.12 31.46 -34.81
N THR A 60 1.89 31.13 -33.76
CA THR A 60 3.24 31.67 -33.58
C THR A 60 4.17 31.27 -34.73
N ALA A 61 4.02 30.06 -35.26
CA ALA A 61 4.86 29.57 -36.33
C ALA A 61 4.27 29.81 -37.73
N GLY A 62 3.28 30.70 -37.84
CA GLY A 62 2.70 31.19 -39.10
C GLY A 62 2.21 30.10 -40.05
N ALA A 63 1.73 28.96 -39.55
CA ALA A 63 1.23 27.89 -40.43
C ALA A 63 -0.24 27.55 -40.15
N SER A 64 -0.89 27.00 -41.18
CA SER A 64 -2.28 26.54 -41.10
C SER A 64 -2.42 25.42 -40.07
N CYS A 65 -3.44 25.55 -39.21
CA CYS A 65 -3.78 24.57 -38.19
C CYS A 65 -4.91 23.69 -38.72
N GLU A 66 -4.55 22.55 -39.28
CA GLU A 66 -5.53 21.59 -39.80
C GLU A 66 -5.72 20.45 -38.79
N TYR A 67 -6.98 20.21 -38.45
CA TYR A 67 -7.40 19.05 -37.68
C TYR A 67 -7.96 18.04 -38.68
N ASP A 68 -7.55 16.78 -38.57
CA ASP A 68 -8.25 15.70 -39.26
C ASP A 68 -9.70 15.74 -38.78
N ASN A 69 -10.60 16.20 -39.64
CA ASN A 69 -12.01 15.91 -39.49
C ASN A 69 -12.09 14.42 -39.75
N ASP A 70 -11.91 13.60 -38.72
CA ASP A 70 -12.14 12.16 -38.78
C ASP A 70 -13.56 12.02 -39.33
N SER A 71 -13.66 11.79 -40.65
CA SER A 71 -14.86 11.29 -41.26
C SER A 71 -15.19 10.05 -40.46
N LYS A 72 -16.45 9.97 -40.04
CA LYS A 72 -17.00 8.81 -39.33
C LYS A 72 -17.04 7.61 -40.28
N ASP A 73 -15.90 7.21 -40.81
CA ASP A 73 -15.75 5.92 -41.44
C ASP A 73 -15.73 4.91 -40.32
N ASP A 74 -16.77 4.07 -40.34
CA ASP A 74 -17.05 2.91 -39.51
C ASP A 74 -15.87 1.92 -39.48
N HIS A 75 -14.74 2.33 -38.92
CA HIS A 75 -13.72 1.42 -38.46
C HIS A 75 -14.25 0.74 -37.20
N SER A 76 -14.98 -0.36 -37.47
CA SER A 76 -14.76 -1.66 -36.85
C SER A 76 -13.90 -1.52 -35.62
N MET A 77 -14.58 -1.36 -34.47
CA MET A 77 -14.01 -1.57 -33.15
C MET A 77 -13.17 -2.83 -33.24
N SER A 78 -11.86 -2.65 -33.41
CA SER A 78 -10.92 -3.74 -33.52
C SER A 78 -11.12 -4.51 -32.23
N GLU A 79 -11.71 -5.70 -32.34
CA GLU A 79 -11.92 -6.59 -31.20
C GLU A 79 -10.63 -6.57 -30.39
N LEU A 80 -10.71 -5.94 -29.22
CA LEU A 80 -9.65 -6.04 -28.22
C LEU A 80 -9.47 -7.53 -28.01
N ARG A 81 -8.39 -8.09 -28.57
CA ARG A 81 -8.09 -9.52 -28.51
C ARG A 81 -8.42 -9.99 -27.11
N LYS A 82 -9.26 -11.03 -26.96
CA LYS A 82 -9.60 -11.65 -25.67
C LYS A 82 -8.33 -11.71 -24.80
N GLY A 83 -8.24 -10.83 -23.80
CA GLY A 83 -7.05 -10.64 -22.96
C GLY A 83 -6.44 -9.22 -22.90
N ALA A 84 -6.76 -8.32 -23.83
CA ALA A 84 -6.35 -6.92 -23.77
C ALA A 84 -7.31 -6.11 -22.89
N ALA A 85 -6.93 -5.87 -21.63
CA ALA A 85 -7.67 -4.98 -20.75
C ALA A 85 -7.69 -3.55 -21.33
N CYS A 86 -8.80 -2.83 -21.19
CA CYS A 86 -8.91 -1.44 -21.65
C CYS A 86 -7.84 -0.55 -21.00
N LEU A 87 -7.50 0.59 -21.61
CA LEU A 87 -6.47 1.50 -21.10
C LEU A 87 -6.71 1.94 -19.64
N ALA A 88 -7.97 2.06 -19.22
CA ALA A 88 -8.32 2.33 -17.83
C ALA A 88 -7.93 1.17 -16.89
N CYS A 89 -8.21 -0.08 -17.28
CA CYS A 89 -7.81 -1.27 -16.53
C CYS A 89 -6.29 -1.50 -16.55
N GLN A 90 -5.59 -1.19 -17.65
CA GLN A 90 -4.12 -1.25 -17.69
C GLN A 90 -3.47 -0.22 -16.76
N ARG A 91 -4.02 1.01 -16.70
CA ARG A 91 -3.57 2.02 -15.73
C ARG A 91 -3.79 1.55 -14.30
N LYS A 92 -4.96 0.96 -14.00
CA LYS A 92 -5.26 0.40 -12.67
C LYS A 92 -4.30 -0.73 -12.28
N LYS A 93 -3.88 -1.57 -13.25
CA LYS A 93 -2.88 -2.64 -13.03
C LYS A 93 -1.48 -2.10 -12.75
N LYS A 94 -1.05 -1.03 -13.44
CA LYS A 94 0.31 -0.48 -13.29
C LYS A 94 0.51 0.28 -11.98
N VAL A 95 -0.53 0.95 -11.47
CA VAL A 95 -0.48 1.63 -10.16
C VAL A 95 -0.12 0.65 -9.04
N GLY A 96 -0.57 -0.60 -9.16
CA GLY A 96 -0.31 -1.58 -8.14
C GLY A 96 1.15 -2.03 -7.99
N ALA A 97 1.87 -2.22 -9.09
CA ALA A 97 3.24 -2.71 -9.05
C ALA A 97 4.22 -1.64 -8.52
N ILE A 98 4.08 -0.41 -8.98
CA ILE A 98 4.93 0.73 -8.59
C ILE A 98 4.72 1.10 -7.11
N PHE A 99 3.52 0.80 -6.59
CA PHE A 99 3.13 1.17 -5.24
C PHE A 99 3.93 0.43 -4.16
N GLY A 100 4.09 -0.91 -4.27
CA GLY A 100 4.79 -1.71 -3.27
C GLY A 100 6.24 -1.28 -3.09
N GLU A 101 6.94 -1.09 -4.20
CA GLU A 101 8.35 -0.69 -4.23
C GLU A 101 8.57 0.70 -3.63
N ASN A 102 7.70 1.68 -3.97
CA ASN A 102 7.83 3.04 -3.45
C ASN A 102 7.56 3.13 -1.95
N MET A 103 6.53 2.44 -1.44
CA MET A 103 6.23 2.48 -0.01
C MET A 103 7.31 1.74 0.80
N GLN A 104 7.75 0.57 0.33
CA GLN A 104 8.84 -0.17 0.96
C GLN A 104 10.12 0.67 1.01
N THR A 105 10.47 1.32 -0.10
CA THR A 105 11.65 2.21 -0.17
C THR A 105 11.53 3.37 0.81
N ALA A 106 10.37 4.03 0.88
CA ALA A 106 10.15 5.14 1.81
C ALA A 106 10.27 4.69 3.27
N THR A 107 9.68 3.55 3.64
CA THR A 107 9.74 3.01 5.01
C THR A 107 11.17 2.59 5.39
N LEU A 108 11.91 1.96 4.47
CA LEU A 108 13.32 1.60 4.70
C LEU A 108 14.22 2.82 4.81
N LEU A 109 14.01 3.84 3.98
CA LEU A 109 14.73 5.12 4.09
C LEU A 109 14.44 5.82 5.41
N ALA A 110 13.17 5.84 5.85
CA ALA A 110 12.81 6.38 7.14
C ALA A 110 13.53 5.66 8.30
N LEU A 111 13.57 4.32 8.28
CA LEU A 111 14.32 3.52 9.26
C LEU A 111 15.83 3.82 9.21
N TYR A 112 16.41 3.97 8.02
CA TYR A 112 17.82 4.33 7.85
C TYR A 112 18.14 5.68 8.51
N PHE A 113 17.37 6.73 8.22
CA PHE A 113 17.61 8.05 8.82
C PHE A 113 17.34 8.07 10.32
N PHE A 114 16.35 7.30 10.78
CA PHE A 114 16.09 7.11 12.21
C PHE A 114 17.32 6.53 12.92
N ASN A 115 17.89 5.44 12.40
CA ASN A 115 19.08 4.80 12.95
C ASN A 115 20.32 5.70 12.89
N LYS A 116 20.41 6.60 11.90
CA LYS A 116 21.48 7.60 11.80
C LYS A 116 21.32 8.76 12.79
N GLY A 117 20.18 8.87 13.48
CA GLY A 117 19.85 9.98 14.37
C GLY A 117 19.30 11.22 13.65
N ASP A 118 19.08 11.17 12.33
CA ASP A 118 18.44 12.24 11.56
C ASP A 118 16.91 12.10 11.63
N ILE A 119 16.38 12.40 12.82
CA ILE A 119 14.97 12.21 13.16
C ILE A 119 14.06 13.08 12.29
N ALA A 120 14.44 14.33 12.04
CA ALA A 120 13.62 15.26 11.26
C ALA A 120 13.40 14.75 9.83
N ARG A 121 14.47 14.24 9.19
CA ARG A 121 14.38 13.66 7.85
C ARG A 121 13.60 12.34 7.84
N SER A 122 13.86 11.47 8.82
CA SER A 122 13.09 10.23 9.00
C SER A 122 11.59 10.51 9.10
N HIS A 123 11.20 11.44 9.97
CA HIS A 123 9.82 11.83 10.20
C HIS A 123 9.17 12.47 8.97
N SER A 124 9.92 13.29 8.21
CA SER A 124 9.44 13.84 6.93
C SER A 124 9.13 12.74 5.92
N ILE A 125 9.98 11.70 5.84
CA ILE A 125 9.79 10.57 4.92
C ILE A 125 8.58 9.72 5.36
N LEU A 126 8.42 9.48 6.67
CA LEU A 126 7.23 8.79 7.19
C LEU A 126 5.94 9.52 6.84
N ARG A 127 5.93 10.86 6.93
CA ARG A 127 4.77 11.66 6.52
C ARG A 127 4.44 11.45 5.03
N THR A 128 5.45 11.45 4.16
CA THR A 128 5.25 11.16 2.73
C THR A 128 4.71 9.75 2.51
N ALA A 129 5.24 8.75 3.22
CA ALA A 129 4.74 7.38 3.15
C ALA A 129 3.28 7.29 3.62
N SER A 130 2.90 7.99 4.70
CA SER A 130 1.51 8.05 5.16
C SER A 130 0.58 8.71 4.15
N GLN A 131 1.01 9.79 3.49
CA GLN A 131 0.23 10.42 2.42
C GLN A 131 0.02 9.47 1.24
N ILE A 132 1.04 8.69 0.88
CA ILE A 132 0.94 7.66 -0.15
C ILE A 132 -0.13 6.62 0.26
N VAL A 133 -0.17 6.19 1.54
CA VAL A 133 -1.18 5.26 2.03
C VAL A 133 -2.60 5.78 1.81
N LEU A 134 -2.84 7.04 2.19
CA LEU A 134 -4.15 7.69 2.06
C LEU A 134 -4.53 7.91 0.59
N ASN A 135 -3.60 8.41 -0.23
CA ASN A 135 -3.85 8.70 -1.64
C ASN A 135 -4.21 7.45 -2.45
N HIS A 136 -3.80 6.27 -1.99
CA HIS A 136 -4.04 5.00 -2.66
C HIS A 136 -5.10 4.12 -1.99
N ASN A 137 -5.74 4.55 -0.89
CA ASN A 137 -6.73 3.78 -0.13
C ASN A 137 -6.25 2.34 0.17
N LEU A 138 -5.01 2.23 0.63
CA LEU A 138 -4.40 0.93 0.92
C LEU A 138 -4.91 0.30 2.20
N ASP A 139 -5.40 1.14 3.09
CA ASP A 139 -6.06 0.75 4.32
C ASP A 139 -7.23 -0.20 4.04
N THR A 140 -7.93 -0.06 2.92
CA THR A 140 -9.09 -0.88 2.57
C THR A 140 -8.76 -2.06 1.66
N THR A 141 -7.81 -1.89 0.73
CA THR A 141 -7.54 -2.88 -0.33
C THR A 141 -6.66 -4.06 0.11
N MET A 142 -5.89 -3.89 1.20
CA MET A 142 -4.97 -4.90 1.71
C MET A 142 -5.60 -5.88 2.72
N LEU A 143 -6.84 -5.63 3.19
CA LEU A 143 -7.41 -6.35 4.33
C LEU A 143 -8.11 -7.66 3.99
N TYR A 144 -8.27 -7.97 2.70
CA TYR A 144 -8.93 -9.19 2.26
C TYR A 144 -7.90 -10.10 1.62
N PRO A 145 -7.29 -11.04 2.38
CA PRO A 145 -6.55 -12.12 1.75
C PRO A 145 -7.52 -12.81 0.79
N GLU A 146 -7.15 -12.88 -0.49
CA GLU A 146 -7.87 -13.69 -1.44
C GLU A 146 -7.84 -15.13 -0.89
N PRO A 147 -8.99 -15.82 -0.77
CA PRO A 147 -9.03 -17.14 -0.19
C PRO A 147 -7.98 -18.02 -0.89
N PRO A 148 -7.15 -18.77 -0.15
CA PRO A 148 -6.06 -19.54 -0.72
C PRO A 148 -6.64 -20.44 -1.81
N VAL A 149 -6.21 -20.22 -3.05
CA VAL A 149 -6.69 -21.02 -4.18
C VAL A 149 -6.24 -22.45 -3.90
N PRO A 150 -7.15 -23.43 -3.81
CA PRO A 150 -6.79 -24.80 -3.46
C PRO A 150 -5.92 -25.41 -4.56
N THR A 151 -4.60 -25.34 -4.38
CA THR A 151 -3.63 -25.98 -5.27
C THR A 151 -3.64 -27.48 -5.03
N LYS A 152 -4.37 -28.20 -5.88
CA LYS A 152 -4.35 -29.66 -5.97
C LYS A 152 -2.99 -30.15 -6.48
N ALA A 153 -1.98 -30.29 -5.60
CA ALA A 153 -0.86 -31.22 -5.78
C ALA A 153 0.08 -31.19 -4.57
N MET A 154 0.16 -32.31 -3.84
CA MET A 154 1.18 -32.55 -2.82
C MET A 154 2.55 -32.72 -3.50
N SER A 155 3.28 -31.64 -3.69
CA SER A 155 4.72 -31.71 -3.97
C SER A 155 5.47 -31.57 -2.65
N THR A 156 6.35 -32.53 -2.35
CA THR A 156 7.18 -32.58 -1.13
C THR A 156 8.40 -31.65 -1.19
N ALA A 157 8.59 -30.89 -2.26
CA ALA A 157 9.67 -29.93 -2.37
C ALA A 157 9.32 -28.65 -1.60
N PHE A 158 10.20 -28.24 -0.67
CA PHE A 158 10.14 -26.93 -0.02
C PHE A 158 10.29 -25.84 -1.09
N LYS A 159 9.16 -25.34 -1.59
CA LYS A 159 9.12 -24.13 -2.39
C LYS A 159 8.80 -22.98 -1.43
N PRO A 160 9.68 -21.97 -1.31
CA PRO A 160 9.31 -20.73 -0.63
C PRO A 160 8.01 -20.23 -1.24
N THR A 161 6.94 -20.17 -0.44
CA THR A 161 5.70 -19.53 -0.89
C THR A 161 6.05 -18.07 -1.15
N LEU A 162 5.99 -17.66 -2.42
CA LEU A 162 6.16 -16.26 -2.78
C LEU A 162 5.09 -15.48 -2.03
N ALA A 163 5.52 -14.49 -1.24
CA ALA A 163 4.60 -13.63 -0.51
C ALA A 163 3.58 -13.04 -1.48
N THR A 164 2.31 -13.09 -1.10
CA THR A 164 1.29 -12.45 -1.91
C THR A 164 1.47 -10.94 -1.82
N ARG A 165 1.04 -10.21 -2.84
CA ARG A 165 1.11 -8.74 -2.85
C ARG A 165 0.32 -8.10 -1.70
N ALA A 166 -0.71 -8.78 -1.19
CA ALA A 166 -1.45 -8.36 -0.01
C ALA A 166 -0.60 -8.50 1.27
N GLU A 167 0.09 -9.64 1.42
CA GLU A 167 1.02 -9.87 2.54
C GLU A 167 2.18 -8.86 2.52
N GLU A 168 2.75 -8.57 1.35
CA GLU A 168 3.79 -7.54 1.21
C GLU A 168 3.26 -6.16 1.64
N GLY A 169 2.06 -5.78 1.20
CA GLY A 169 1.45 -4.53 1.59
C GLY A 169 1.17 -4.44 3.09
N GLN A 170 0.69 -5.53 3.69
CA GLN A 170 0.48 -5.64 5.14
C GLN A 170 1.81 -5.53 5.90
N ALA A 171 2.87 -6.17 5.43
CA ALA A 171 4.19 -6.09 6.04
C ALA A 171 4.75 -4.66 6.00
N VAL A 172 4.65 -3.98 4.85
CA VAL A 172 5.12 -2.58 4.73
C VAL A 172 4.27 -1.64 5.60
N LEU A 173 2.94 -1.82 5.65
CA LEU A 173 2.08 -1.01 6.51
C LEU A 173 2.38 -1.25 8.00
N SER A 174 2.65 -2.51 8.38
CA SER A 174 3.08 -2.87 9.75
C SER A 174 4.38 -2.17 10.12
N GLN A 175 5.35 -2.15 9.20
CA GLN A 175 6.63 -1.49 9.42
C GLN A 175 6.49 0.04 9.54
N LEU A 176 5.65 0.65 8.69
CA LEU A 176 5.33 2.08 8.74
C LEU A 176 4.72 2.45 10.11
N ILE A 177 3.71 1.70 10.54
CA ILE A 177 3.03 1.87 11.83
C ILE A 177 4.00 1.69 13.00
N TYR A 178 4.86 0.68 12.95
CA TYR A 178 5.86 0.42 13.99
C TYR A 178 6.83 1.60 14.14
N LEU A 179 7.33 2.16 13.03
CA LEU A 179 8.25 3.30 13.07
C LEU A 179 7.60 4.56 13.65
N ASP A 180 6.37 4.88 13.26
CA ASP A 180 5.64 6.02 13.82
C ASP A 180 5.39 5.86 15.33
N LEU A 181 4.93 4.68 15.77
CA LEU A 181 4.74 4.39 17.19
C LEU A 181 6.06 4.46 17.97
N SER A 182 7.16 3.98 17.38
CA SER A 182 8.48 4.04 18.00
C SER A 182 8.95 5.49 18.18
N GLN A 183 8.77 6.34 17.16
CA GLN A 183 9.08 7.76 17.26
C GLN A 183 8.22 8.46 18.32
N ARG A 184 6.93 8.12 18.39
CA ARG A 184 6.02 8.66 19.40
C ARG A 184 6.43 8.25 20.82
N VAL A 185 6.74 6.98 21.05
CA VAL A 185 7.07 6.46 22.39
C VAL A 185 8.46 6.94 22.83
N LEU A 186 9.46 6.86 21.96
CA LEU A 186 10.85 7.16 22.32
C LEU A 186 11.15 8.66 22.34
N LEU A 187 10.54 9.43 21.43
CA LEU A 187 10.88 10.84 21.20
C LEU A 187 9.73 11.79 21.51
N GLN A 188 8.57 11.29 21.93
CA GLN A 188 7.36 12.08 22.20
C GLN A 188 6.90 12.92 21.00
N LEU A 189 7.19 12.47 19.78
CA LEU A 189 6.75 13.13 18.56
C LEU A 189 5.25 12.88 18.30
N PRO A 190 4.53 13.84 17.70
CA PRO A 190 3.17 13.61 17.25
C PRO A 190 3.15 12.56 16.14
N SER A 191 2.15 11.68 16.17
CA SER A 191 1.97 10.67 15.12
C SER A 191 1.69 11.35 13.77
N VAL A 192 2.33 10.87 12.71
CA VAL A 192 2.08 11.34 11.33
C VAL A 192 1.06 10.49 10.60
N ILE A 193 0.76 9.29 11.12
CA ILE A 193 -0.19 8.37 10.50
C ILE A 193 -1.61 8.74 10.93
N ASP A 194 -2.52 8.76 9.96
CA ASP A 194 -3.94 9.03 10.22
C ASP A 194 -4.54 7.99 11.20
N PRO A 195 -5.28 8.43 12.24
CA PRO A 195 -5.89 7.52 13.21
C PRO A 195 -6.81 6.45 12.61
N GLN A 196 -7.46 6.73 11.47
CA GLN A 196 -8.31 5.76 10.77
C GLN A 196 -7.49 4.61 10.20
N VAL A 197 -6.31 4.89 9.64
CA VAL A 197 -5.39 3.86 9.13
C VAL A 197 -4.98 2.92 10.26
N TYR A 198 -4.71 3.46 11.46
CA TYR A 198 -4.45 2.66 12.66
C TYR A 198 -5.63 1.78 13.07
N ALA A 199 -6.84 2.35 13.10
CA ALA A 199 -8.04 1.62 13.48
C ALA A 199 -8.32 0.45 12.51
N HIS A 200 -8.20 0.70 11.21
CA HIS A 200 -8.37 -0.30 10.17
C HIS A 200 -7.32 -1.41 10.28
N PHE A 201 -6.04 -1.04 10.40
CA PHE A 201 -4.96 -2.00 10.57
C PHE A 201 -5.14 -2.90 11.79
N ARG A 202 -5.51 -2.31 12.94
CA ARG A 202 -5.75 -3.05 14.19
C ARG A 202 -6.92 -4.02 14.05
N THR A 203 -7.99 -3.61 13.37
CA THR A 203 -9.15 -4.46 13.09
C THR A 203 -8.74 -5.65 12.23
N SER A 204 -7.99 -5.41 11.15
CA SER A 204 -7.52 -6.46 10.25
C SER A 204 -6.63 -7.50 10.94
N ILE A 205 -5.65 -7.08 11.73
CA ILE A 205 -4.81 -8.01 12.50
C ILE A 205 -5.67 -8.85 13.45
N THR A 206 -6.62 -8.21 14.15
CA THR A 206 -7.48 -8.91 15.09
C THR A 206 -8.32 -9.97 14.40
N THR A 207 -8.94 -9.64 13.25
CA THR A 207 -9.71 -10.58 12.45
C THR A 207 -8.86 -11.75 11.96
N HIS A 208 -7.65 -11.47 11.44
CA HIS A 208 -6.74 -12.51 10.96
C HIS A 208 -6.33 -13.48 12.09
N CYS A 209 -5.98 -12.94 13.27
CA CYS A 209 -5.67 -13.76 14.44
C CYS A 209 -6.84 -14.67 14.83
N ILE A 210 -8.07 -14.15 14.85
CA ILE A 210 -9.27 -14.96 15.16
C ILE A 210 -9.46 -16.08 14.14
N SER A 211 -9.36 -15.79 12.84
CA SER A 211 -9.51 -16.79 11.78
C SER A 211 -8.51 -17.95 11.94
N THR A 212 -7.23 -17.64 12.16
CA THR A 212 -6.19 -18.66 12.34
C THR A 212 -6.42 -19.56 13.57
N LEU A 213 -7.01 -19.01 14.65
CA LEU A 213 -7.37 -19.79 15.84
C LEU A 213 -8.54 -20.74 15.57
N THR A 214 -9.54 -20.30 14.79
CA THR A 214 -10.72 -21.13 14.46
C THR A 214 -10.38 -22.32 13.59
N GLU A 215 -9.48 -22.16 12.60
CA GLU A 215 -9.04 -23.25 11.72
C GLU A 215 -8.29 -24.35 12.49
N THR A 216 -7.49 -23.96 13.48
CA THR A 216 -6.74 -24.91 14.31
C THR A 216 -7.67 -25.79 15.15
N SER A 217 -8.83 -25.27 15.55
CA SER A 217 -9.80 -26.01 16.36
C SER A 217 -10.59 -27.07 15.58
N GLN A 218 -10.69 -26.96 14.25
CA GLN A 218 -11.53 -27.86 13.43
C GLN A 218 -10.83 -29.14 12.96
N HIS A 219 -9.56 -29.37 13.34
CA HIS A 219 -8.84 -30.61 13.03
C HIS A 219 -8.80 -31.57 14.25
N PRO A 220 -9.83 -32.41 14.47
CA PRO A 220 -9.91 -33.32 15.63
C PRO A 220 -8.81 -34.40 15.64
N SER A 221 -8.09 -34.59 14.54
CA SER A 221 -7.04 -35.61 14.39
C SER A 221 -5.73 -35.30 15.12
N ARG A 222 -5.48 -34.06 15.55
CA ARG A 222 -4.20 -33.70 16.21
C ARG A 222 -4.16 -34.03 17.71
N ASN A 223 -5.32 -34.11 18.37
CA ASN A 223 -5.40 -34.54 19.77
C ASN A 223 -5.24 -36.06 19.96
N GLN A 224 -5.51 -36.89 18.94
CA GLN A 224 -5.25 -38.33 19.03
C GLN A 224 -3.75 -38.69 18.98
N LEU A 225 -2.92 -37.88 18.32
CA LEU A 225 -1.47 -38.17 18.24
C LEU A 225 -0.70 -37.84 19.52
N ARG A 226 -1.19 -36.88 20.34
CA ARG A 226 -0.61 -36.59 21.67
C ARG A 226 -0.96 -37.63 22.73
N ALA A 227 -2.13 -38.28 22.62
CA ALA A 227 -2.49 -39.37 23.54
C ALA A 227 -1.61 -40.62 23.33
N ASN A 228 -1.11 -40.86 22.12
CA ASN A 228 -0.30 -42.04 21.80
C ASN A 228 1.22 -41.85 22.05
N THR A 229 1.69 -40.64 22.33
CA THR A 229 3.11 -40.40 22.69
C THR A 229 3.37 -40.46 24.19
N ALA A 230 2.33 -40.34 25.03
CA ALA A 230 2.45 -40.47 26.48
C ALA A 230 2.64 -41.92 26.95
N THR A 231 2.25 -42.92 26.15
CA THR A 231 2.35 -44.35 26.51
C THR A 231 3.70 -45.00 26.20
N VAL A 232 4.62 -44.30 25.51
CA VAL A 232 5.92 -44.89 25.11
C VAL A 232 7.05 -44.56 26.10
N PHE A 233 6.88 -43.59 27.00
CA PHE A 233 7.97 -43.13 27.88
C PHE A 233 7.99 -43.71 29.31
N GLU A 234 7.00 -44.51 29.71
CA GLU A 234 6.98 -45.14 31.05
C GLU A 234 7.74 -46.49 31.13
N GLY A 235 8.32 -46.97 30.03
CA GLY A 235 8.90 -48.33 29.96
C GLY A 235 10.39 -48.50 30.23
N GLN A 236 11.18 -47.44 30.47
CA GLN A 236 12.66 -47.55 30.43
C GLN A 236 13.42 -47.27 31.74
N ASN A 237 12.74 -47.01 32.86
CA ASN A 237 13.45 -46.58 34.09
C ASN A 237 13.73 -47.68 35.14
N SER A 238 13.69 -48.97 34.77
CA SER A 238 13.76 -50.09 35.73
C SER A 238 15.05 -50.91 35.74
N ARG A 239 16.16 -50.43 35.17
CA ARG A 239 17.44 -51.19 35.13
C ARG A 239 18.65 -50.35 35.50
N ALA A 240 18.81 -50.02 36.79
CA ALA A 240 20.10 -49.68 37.38
C ALA A 240 20.03 -49.73 38.92
N ASN A 241 20.20 -50.92 39.50
CA ASN A 241 20.73 -51.10 40.85
C ASN A 241 21.20 -52.56 40.98
N ILE A 242 22.48 -52.78 40.72
CA ILE A 242 23.29 -53.90 41.20
C ILE A 242 24.56 -53.26 41.77
#